data_AF-A0A523BZ71-F1
#
_entry.id   AF-A0A523BZ71-F1
#
_cell.length_a   1.000
_cell.length_b   1.000
_cell.length_c   1.000
_cell.angle_alpha   90.00
_cell.angle_beta   90.00
_cell.angle_gamma   90.00
#
_symmetry.space_group_name_H-M   'P 1'
#
loop_
_entity.id
_entity.type
_entity.pdbx_description
1 polymer ?
#
loop_
_entity_poly.entity_id
_entity_poly.type
_entity_poly.pdbx_seq_one_letter_code
_entity_poly.pdbx_strand_id
1 'polypeptide(L)'
;MLAAAFGSEWSPAKERQLLQAVAGGDRPAATLEEWLQDKFFEDHCKLFHHRPFVWHIWDGRKDGFNALVNYHRLAGPDGEGRRALEALTYTYLGDWIERQKAEQREGKEGADARLAAALDLQEQLQKILEGEPPYDIFVRWKPLYRQPVGWEPDINDGVRLNIRPFMSATLRKGGRAGAGVLRWKPNINWKKDRGQEPQSLRPQADYPWFWSCDPERRAEHRTNFLGGQKFDGNRWNDLHYSNAVKQAARGRAGKVAKT
;
A
#
# COMPACT_ATOMS: atom_id res chain seq x y z
N MET A 1 25.07 -1.84 7.03
CA MET A 1 23.82 -2.54 7.43
C MET A 1 24.06 -4.03 7.65
N LEU A 2 24.63 -4.79 6.71
CA LEU A 2 25.01 -6.20 6.96
C LEU A 2 26.33 -6.36 7.72
N ALA A 3 27.32 -5.51 7.44
CA ALA A 3 28.55 -5.43 8.25
C ALA A 3 28.27 -5.12 9.74
N ALA A 4 27.19 -4.39 10.04
CA ALA A 4 26.79 -4.13 11.42
C ALA A 4 26.12 -5.35 12.08
N ALA A 5 25.35 -6.14 11.31
CA ALA A 5 24.67 -7.33 11.82
C ALA A 5 25.62 -8.54 11.99
N PHE A 6 26.57 -8.71 11.06
CA PHE A 6 27.52 -9.83 11.04
C PHE A 6 28.88 -9.47 11.64
N GLY A 7 29.15 -8.20 11.94
CA GLY A 7 30.41 -7.74 12.53
C GLY A 7 31.63 -8.24 11.76
N SER A 8 32.54 -8.90 12.47
CA SER A 8 33.75 -9.49 11.90
C SER A 8 33.50 -10.69 10.97
N GLU A 9 32.31 -11.31 10.99
CA GLU A 9 31.96 -12.36 10.03
C GLU A 9 31.59 -11.83 8.65
N TRP A 10 31.37 -10.51 8.53
CA TRP A 10 31.03 -9.92 7.26
C TRP A 10 32.22 -9.97 6.30
N SER A 11 32.02 -10.61 5.16
CA SER A 11 33.01 -10.72 4.09
C SER A 11 32.31 -10.94 2.74
N PRO A 12 32.98 -10.68 1.61
CA PRO A 12 32.44 -11.01 0.29
C PRO A 12 32.09 -12.50 0.12
N ALA A 13 32.78 -13.39 0.84
CA ALA A 13 32.45 -14.82 0.86
C ALA A 13 31.12 -15.08 1.58
N LYS A 14 30.91 -14.43 2.74
CA LYS A 14 29.64 -14.50 3.49
C LYS A 14 28.48 -13.93 2.68
N GLU A 15 28.68 -12.82 1.98
CA GLU A 15 27.66 -12.25 1.09
C GLU A 15 27.24 -13.25 0.00
N ARG A 16 28.21 -13.86 -0.71
CA ARG A 16 27.92 -14.89 -1.72
C ARG A 16 27.20 -16.10 -1.13
N GLN A 17 27.59 -16.53 0.06
CA GLN A 17 26.93 -17.63 0.78
C GLN A 17 25.46 -17.28 1.10
N LEU A 18 25.18 -16.06 1.56
CA LEU A 18 23.81 -15.60 1.82
C LEU A 18 22.98 -15.53 0.54
N LEU A 19 23.55 -15.00 -0.55
CA LEU A 19 22.90 -14.94 -1.86
C LEU A 19 22.57 -16.34 -2.41
N GLN A 20 23.47 -17.31 -2.23
CA GLN A 20 23.21 -18.71 -2.58
C GLN A 20 22.10 -19.32 -1.72
N ALA A 21 22.09 -19.04 -0.42
CA ALA A 21 21.08 -19.56 0.49
C ALA A 21 19.67 -19.05 0.16
N VAL A 22 19.51 -17.76 -0.17
CA VAL A 22 18.20 -17.18 -0.52
C VAL A 22 17.73 -17.60 -1.92
N ALA A 23 18.63 -17.98 -2.83
CA ALA A 23 18.25 -18.43 -4.17
C ALA A 23 17.51 -19.77 -4.18
N GLY A 24 17.63 -20.60 -3.12
CA GLY A 24 16.81 -21.81 -2.94
C GLY A 24 16.89 -22.84 -4.07
N GLY A 25 17.98 -22.85 -4.85
CA GLY A 25 18.19 -23.73 -6.00
C GLY A 25 18.15 -23.02 -7.37
N ASP A 26 17.66 -21.78 -7.42
CA ASP A 26 17.79 -20.92 -8.61
C ASP A 26 19.22 -20.35 -8.73
N ARG A 27 19.51 -19.73 -9.87
CA ARG A 27 20.75 -18.94 -10.03
C ARG A 27 20.72 -17.78 -9.01
N PRO A 28 21.73 -17.68 -8.11
CA PRO A 28 21.82 -16.56 -7.19
C PRO A 28 22.07 -15.25 -7.95
N ALA A 29 21.63 -14.14 -7.37
CA ALA A 29 22.01 -12.82 -7.85
C ALA A 29 23.54 -12.66 -7.78
N ALA A 30 24.12 -11.90 -8.71
CA ALA A 30 25.56 -11.68 -8.75
C ALA A 30 26.03 -10.78 -7.61
N THR A 31 25.20 -9.82 -7.18
CA THR A 31 25.49 -8.93 -6.06
C THR A 31 24.28 -8.73 -5.15
N LEU A 32 24.53 -8.20 -3.95
CA LEU A 32 23.47 -7.79 -3.03
C LEU A 32 22.52 -6.76 -3.66
N GLU A 33 23.05 -5.80 -4.41
CA GLU A 33 22.28 -4.75 -5.07
C GLU A 33 21.31 -5.35 -6.10
N GLU A 34 21.78 -6.29 -6.92
CA GLU A 34 20.93 -6.99 -7.88
C GLU A 34 19.81 -7.75 -7.16
N TRP A 35 20.12 -8.44 -6.05
CA TRP A 35 19.10 -9.12 -5.26
C TRP A 35 18.08 -8.15 -4.65
N LEU A 36 18.55 -7.07 -4.03
CA LEU A 36 17.69 -6.02 -3.45
C LEU A 36 16.75 -5.41 -4.49
N GLN A 37 17.26 -5.22 -5.70
CA GLN A 37 16.51 -4.66 -6.80
C GLN A 37 15.46 -5.66 -7.33
N ASP A 38 15.84 -6.91 -7.63
CA ASP A 38 14.98 -7.80 -8.42
C ASP A 38 14.23 -8.88 -7.65
N LYS A 39 14.78 -9.38 -6.54
CA LYS A 39 14.30 -10.60 -5.85
C LYS A 39 13.87 -10.36 -4.42
N PHE A 40 14.51 -9.45 -3.70
CA PHE A 40 14.26 -9.17 -2.28
C PHE A 40 12.78 -9.07 -1.95
N PHE A 41 12.01 -8.24 -2.67
CA PHE A 41 10.61 -8.01 -2.29
C PHE A 41 9.72 -9.22 -2.53
N GLU A 42 10.02 -10.03 -3.53
CA GLU A 42 9.33 -11.31 -3.76
C GLU A 42 9.63 -12.29 -2.63
N ASP A 43 10.91 -12.46 -2.28
CA ASP A 43 11.35 -13.34 -1.20
C ASP A 43 10.78 -12.87 0.14
N HIS A 44 10.81 -11.56 0.41
CA HIS A 44 10.23 -10.94 1.59
C HIS A 44 8.72 -11.16 1.67
N CYS A 45 8.00 -11.05 0.55
CA CYS A 45 6.58 -11.37 0.51
C CYS A 45 6.31 -12.83 0.85
N LYS A 46 7.10 -13.77 0.33
CA LYS A 46 6.92 -15.21 0.60
C LYS A 46 7.26 -15.56 2.06
N LEU A 47 8.39 -15.05 2.54
CA LEU A 47 8.89 -15.28 3.91
C LEU A 47 7.90 -14.80 4.97
N PHE A 48 7.27 -13.65 4.75
CA PHE A 48 6.28 -13.07 5.67
C PHE A 48 4.83 -13.38 5.28
N HIS A 49 4.58 -14.51 4.63
CA HIS A 49 3.23 -15.00 4.31
C HIS A 49 2.32 -13.95 3.64
N HIS A 50 2.88 -13.18 2.71
CA HIS A 50 2.24 -12.07 2.01
C HIS A 50 1.73 -10.93 2.93
N ARG A 51 2.48 -10.69 4.01
CA ARG A 51 2.36 -9.53 4.92
C ARG A 51 3.73 -8.83 5.07
N PRO A 52 4.35 -8.37 3.96
CA PRO A 52 5.67 -7.76 4.01
C PRO A 52 5.65 -6.47 4.84
N PHE A 53 6.68 -6.27 5.68
CA PHE A 53 6.86 -5.01 6.43
C PHE A 53 7.95 -4.09 5.84
N VAL A 54 8.60 -4.51 4.75
CA VAL A 54 9.46 -3.65 3.93
C VAL A 54 8.84 -3.66 2.55
N TRP A 55 8.38 -2.50 2.10
CA TRP A 55 7.71 -2.33 0.82
C TRP A 55 8.69 -1.82 -0.22
N HIS A 56 8.76 -2.49 -1.36
CA HIS A 56 9.54 -2.04 -2.49
C HIS A 56 8.63 -1.32 -3.46
N ILE A 57 8.67 0.01 -3.42
CA ILE A 57 7.89 0.92 -4.27
C ILE A 57 8.78 1.36 -5.43
N TRP A 58 8.25 1.36 -6.65
CA TRP A 58 9.03 1.70 -7.85
C TRP A 58 8.15 2.26 -8.97
N ASP A 59 8.79 2.90 -9.94
CA ASP A 59 8.13 3.52 -11.09
C ASP A 59 7.87 2.56 -12.27
N GLY A 60 8.14 1.26 -12.05
CA GLY A 60 7.92 0.22 -13.05
C GLY A 60 9.07 0.05 -14.06
N ARG A 61 10.16 0.83 -13.95
CA ARG A 61 11.36 0.68 -14.78
C ARG A 61 12.52 0.03 -14.02
N LYS A 62 13.37 -0.68 -14.76
CA LYS A 62 14.60 -1.25 -14.18
C LYS A 62 15.66 -0.18 -13.88
N ASP A 63 15.76 0.83 -14.74
CA ASP A 63 16.66 1.98 -14.64
C ASP A 63 16.00 3.21 -14.00
N GLY A 64 14.85 3.02 -13.35
CA GLY A 64 14.03 4.08 -12.77
C GLY A 64 14.12 4.19 -11.25
N PHE A 65 13.23 4.99 -10.70
CA PHE A 65 13.10 5.17 -9.26
C PHE A 65 12.62 3.88 -8.59
N ASN A 66 13.29 3.52 -7.50
CA ASN A 66 12.83 2.49 -6.59
C ASN A 66 13.29 2.79 -5.16
N ALA A 67 12.47 2.39 -4.19
CA ALA A 67 12.71 2.62 -2.78
C ALA A 67 12.23 1.43 -1.93
N LEU A 68 13.05 1.03 -0.97
CA LEU A 68 12.68 0.10 0.10
C LEU A 68 12.25 0.91 1.32
N VAL A 69 10.98 0.78 1.71
CA VAL A 69 10.37 1.59 2.77
C VAL A 69 9.82 0.69 3.87
N ASN A 70 10.14 0.98 5.13
CA ASN A 70 9.59 0.23 6.26
C ASN A 70 8.10 0.62 6.45
N TYR A 71 7.21 -0.36 6.37
CA TYR A 71 5.77 -0.21 6.62
C TYR A 71 5.46 0.48 7.94
N HIS A 72 6.21 0.18 9.01
CA HIS A 72 5.99 0.78 10.32
C HIS A 72 6.18 2.30 10.31
N ARG A 73 7.05 2.82 9.43
CA ARG A 73 7.18 4.25 9.22
C ARG A 73 6.03 4.82 8.40
N LEU A 74 5.56 4.09 7.39
CA LEU A 74 4.37 4.49 6.59
C LEU A 74 3.07 4.41 7.39
N ALA A 75 3.03 3.62 8.47
CA ALA A 75 1.92 3.51 9.40
C ALA A 75 2.22 4.09 10.79
N GLY A 76 3.19 5.02 10.86
CA GLY A 76 3.55 5.67 12.11
C GLY A 76 2.38 6.51 12.66
N PRO A 77 2.23 6.58 14.00
CA PRO A 77 1.15 7.30 14.66
C PRO A 77 1.25 8.81 14.44
N ASP A 78 0.22 9.56 14.85
CA ASP A 78 0.26 11.03 14.97
C ASP A 78 0.72 11.76 13.67
N GLY A 79 0.25 11.24 12.54
CA GLY A 79 0.56 11.76 11.20
C GLY A 79 1.97 11.43 10.69
N GLU A 80 2.77 10.66 11.42
CA GLU A 80 4.10 10.23 10.95
C GLU A 80 3.99 9.41 9.67
N GLY A 81 3.00 8.52 9.57
CA GLY A 81 2.75 7.75 8.36
C GLY A 81 2.51 8.62 7.12
N ARG A 82 1.71 9.68 7.29
CA ARG A 82 1.47 10.69 6.26
C ARG A 82 2.74 11.43 5.86
N ARG A 83 3.47 11.96 6.83
CA ARG A 83 4.74 12.68 6.59
C ARG A 83 5.78 11.79 5.90
N ALA A 84 5.84 10.50 6.26
CA ALA A 84 6.74 9.54 5.62
C ALA A 84 6.39 9.31 4.14
N LEU A 85 5.09 9.19 3.83
CA LEU A 85 4.64 9.07 2.44
C LEU A 85 4.83 10.38 1.65
N GLU A 86 4.56 11.54 2.26
CA GLU A 86 4.84 12.86 1.66
C GLU A 86 6.34 13.03 1.36
N ALA A 87 7.22 12.64 2.27
CA ALA A 87 8.67 12.68 2.05
C ALA A 87 9.08 11.75 0.89
N LEU A 88 8.52 10.54 0.80
CA LEU A 88 8.75 9.64 -0.34
C LEU A 88 8.32 10.30 -1.66
N THR A 89 7.12 10.89 -1.70
CA THR A 89 6.49 11.44 -2.91
C THR A 89 7.11 12.76 -3.38
N TYR A 90 7.39 13.68 -2.46
CA TYR A 90 7.78 15.06 -2.80
C TYR A 90 9.27 15.33 -2.59
N THR A 91 9.94 14.61 -1.68
CA THR A 91 11.38 14.78 -1.43
C THR A 91 12.18 13.76 -2.24
N TYR A 92 12.13 12.47 -1.88
CA TYR A 92 13.00 11.47 -2.51
C TYR A 92 12.68 11.27 -4.00
N LEU A 93 11.41 11.11 -4.36
CA LEU A 93 10.98 11.03 -5.75
C LEU A 93 11.08 12.40 -6.45
N GLY A 94 10.86 13.50 -5.74
CA GLY A 94 11.06 14.86 -6.26
C GLY A 94 12.49 15.11 -6.72
N ASP A 95 13.48 14.76 -5.89
CA ASP A 95 14.91 14.87 -6.22
C ASP A 95 15.30 13.98 -7.40
N TRP A 96 14.67 12.81 -7.53
CA TRP A 96 14.83 11.97 -8.72
C TRP A 96 14.25 12.64 -9.97
N ILE A 97 13.03 13.19 -9.89
CA ILE A 97 12.39 13.91 -10.98
C ILE A 97 13.23 15.10 -11.45
N GLU A 98 13.77 15.91 -10.54
CA GLU A 98 14.61 17.05 -10.91
C GLU A 98 15.91 16.61 -11.59
N ARG A 99 16.53 15.52 -11.14
CA ARG A 99 17.66 14.90 -11.86
C ARG A 99 17.25 14.47 -13.28
N GLN A 100 16.11 13.80 -13.45
CA GLN A 100 15.66 13.36 -14.77
C GLN A 100 15.31 14.54 -15.70
N LYS A 101 14.78 15.65 -15.16
CA LYS A 101 14.57 16.90 -15.93
C LYS A 101 15.90 17.50 -16.40
N ALA A 102 16.93 17.50 -15.56
CA ALA A 102 18.26 17.99 -15.96
C ALA A 102 18.85 17.11 -17.07
N GLU A 103 18.80 15.78 -16.92
CA GLU A 103 19.27 14.83 -17.93
C GLU A 103 18.52 14.96 -19.26
N GLN A 104 17.21 15.20 -19.22
CA GLN A 104 16.40 15.48 -20.40
C GLN A 104 16.87 16.74 -21.12
N ARG A 105 17.14 17.84 -20.38
CA ARG A 105 17.66 19.09 -20.97
C ARG A 105 19.04 18.91 -21.61
N GLU A 106 19.85 18.02 -21.05
CA GLU A 106 21.16 17.62 -21.59
C GLU A 106 21.06 16.65 -22.78
N GLY A 107 19.86 16.21 -23.15
CA GLY A 107 19.64 15.28 -24.25
C GLY A 107 20.15 13.87 -23.97
N LYS A 108 20.28 13.47 -22.70
CA LYS A 108 20.72 12.12 -22.34
C LYS A 108 19.71 11.07 -22.79
N GLU A 109 20.21 10.00 -23.39
CA GLU A 109 19.37 8.90 -23.87
C GLU A 109 18.52 8.29 -22.75
N GLY A 110 17.23 8.10 -23.05
CA GLY A 110 16.25 7.51 -22.14
C GLY A 110 15.74 8.41 -21.01
N ALA A 111 16.25 9.64 -20.86
CA ALA A 111 15.83 10.57 -19.80
C ALA A 111 14.33 10.89 -19.86
N ASP A 112 13.77 11.08 -21.06
CA ASP A 112 12.32 11.29 -21.26
C ASP A 112 11.47 10.17 -20.66
N ALA A 113 11.90 8.92 -20.88
CA ALA A 113 11.16 7.76 -20.44
C ALA A 113 11.29 7.53 -18.92
N ARG A 114 12.44 7.89 -18.32
CA ARG A 114 12.64 7.87 -16.86
C ARG A 114 11.82 8.98 -16.19
N LEU A 115 11.83 10.19 -16.75
CA LEU A 115 11.03 11.31 -16.24
C LEU A 115 9.53 11.00 -16.28
N ALA A 116 9.03 10.46 -17.40
CA ALA A 116 7.62 10.10 -17.54
C ALA A 116 7.18 9.03 -16.52
N ALA A 117 8.01 8.01 -16.27
CA ALA A 117 7.73 6.99 -15.26
C ALA A 117 7.73 7.56 -13.84
N ALA A 118 8.71 8.41 -13.51
CA ALA A 118 8.81 9.05 -12.21
C ALA A 118 7.61 9.97 -11.90
N LEU A 119 7.16 10.76 -12.89
CA LEU A 119 5.98 11.60 -12.76
C LEU A 119 4.70 10.79 -12.59
N ASP A 120 4.57 9.67 -13.31
CA ASP A 120 3.42 8.77 -13.16
C ASP A 120 3.40 8.14 -11.76
N LEU A 121 4.53 7.65 -11.26
CA LEU A 121 4.63 7.17 -9.87
C LEU A 121 4.22 8.27 -8.87
N GLN A 122 4.68 9.50 -9.07
CA GLN A 122 4.35 10.62 -8.18
C GLN A 122 2.84 10.87 -8.14
N GLU A 123 2.17 10.87 -9.30
CA GLU A 123 0.71 11.00 -9.39
C GLU A 123 -0.01 9.85 -8.66
N GLN A 124 0.47 8.62 -8.79
CA GLN A 124 -0.12 7.48 -8.08
C GLN A 124 0.03 7.62 -6.55
N LEU A 125 1.19 8.06 -6.07
CA LEU A 125 1.40 8.27 -4.63
C LEU A 125 0.58 9.44 -4.08
N GLN A 126 0.33 10.47 -4.89
CA GLN A 126 -0.59 11.57 -4.54
C GLN A 126 -2.02 11.07 -4.33
N LYS A 127 -2.52 10.21 -5.23
CA LYS A 127 -3.84 9.58 -5.08
C LYS A 127 -3.96 8.74 -3.79
N ILE A 128 -2.88 8.07 -3.39
CA ILE A 128 -2.81 7.34 -2.11
C ILE A 128 -2.83 8.32 -0.91
N LEU A 129 -2.10 9.43 -0.99
CA LEU A 129 -2.11 10.48 0.03
C LEU A 129 -3.50 11.11 0.22
N GLU A 130 -4.21 11.33 -0.90
CA GLU A 130 -5.59 11.83 -0.94
C GLU A 130 -6.57 10.79 -0.41
N GLY A 131 -6.37 9.51 -0.73
CA GLY A 131 -7.16 8.39 -0.22
C GLY A 131 -8.62 8.40 -0.66
N GLU A 132 -8.91 8.88 -1.87
CA GLU A 132 -10.21 8.65 -2.51
C GLU A 132 -10.29 7.23 -3.09
N PRO A 133 -11.48 6.61 -3.19
CA PRO A 133 -11.64 5.30 -3.84
C PRO A 133 -11.01 5.26 -5.25
N PRO A 134 -10.26 4.19 -5.61
CA PRO A 134 -10.02 2.95 -4.85
C PRO A 134 -8.76 2.97 -3.96
N TYR A 135 -8.20 4.15 -3.68
CA TYR A 135 -6.98 4.37 -2.88
C TYR A 135 -7.26 4.58 -1.39
N ASP A 136 -8.54 4.56 -0.99
CA ASP A 136 -8.92 4.68 0.39
C ASP A 136 -8.57 3.41 1.20
N ILE A 137 -8.33 3.60 2.50
CA ILE A 137 -8.25 2.50 3.45
C ILE A 137 -9.65 2.23 3.99
N PHE A 138 -10.09 0.97 3.87
CA PHE A 138 -11.32 0.46 4.46
C PHE A 138 -11.00 -0.57 5.54
N VAL A 139 -11.48 -0.30 6.75
CA VAL A 139 -11.24 -1.14 7.93
C VAL A 139 -12.58 -1.64 8.46
N ARG A 140 -12.98 -2.84 8.04
CA ARG A 140 -14.31 -3.40 8.33
C ARG A 140 -14.79 -3.33 9.79
N TRP A 141 -13.88 -3.42 10.76
CA TRP A 141 -14.22 -3.45 12.18
C TRP A 141 -14.31 -2.05 12.82
N LYS A 142 -13.80 -1.01 12.16
CA LYS A 142 -13.93 0.38 12.60
C LYS A 142 -15.29 0.94 12.14
N PRO A 143 -16.01 1.68 12.99
CA PRO A 143 -17.23 2.35 12.56
C PRO A 143 -16.91 3.40 11.48
N LEU A 144 -17.90 3.80 10.69
CA LEU A 144 -17.75 4.69 9.54
C LEU A 144 -17.05 6.02 9.90
N TYR A 145 -17.35 6.56 11.07
CA TYR A 145 -16.73 7.80 11.56
C TYR A 145 -15.26 7.62 12.01
N ARG A 146 -14.78 6.40 12.22
CA ARG A 146 -13.36 6.10 12.53
C ARG A 146 -12.57 5.56 11.34
N GLN A 147 -13.18 5.49 10.15
CA GLN A 147 -12.44 5.11 8.95
C GLN A 147 -11.34 6.15 8.66
N PRO A 148 -10.15 5.74 8.18
CA PRO A 148 -9.08 6.65 7.78
C PRO A 148 -9.49 7.58 6.64
N VAL A 149 -9.09 8.85 6.70
CA VAL A 149 -9.30 9.85 5.63
C VAL A 149 -7.93 10.20 5.05
N GLY A 150 -7.76 10.06 3.75
CA GLY A 150 -6.42 10.08 3.15
C GLY A 150 -5.51 8.97 3.67
N TRP A 151 -4.20 9.19 3.55
CA TRP A 151 -3.19 8.30 4.13
C TRP A 151 -3.01 8.55 5.65
N GLU A 152 -3.93 8.00 6.44
CA GLU A 152 -3.87 7.94 7.91
C GLU A 152 -4.05 6.49 8.42
N PRO A 153 -3.19 5.55 7.99
CA PRO A 153 -3.27 4.16 8.46
C PRO A 153 -3.03 4.04 9.96
N ASP A 154 -3.67 3.05 10.59
CA ASP A 154 -3.34 2.59 11.93
C ASP A 154 -2.57 1.28 11.81
N ILE A 155 -1.42 1.20 12.48
CA ILE A 155 -0.56 0.01 12.45
C ILE A 155 -1.29 -1.25 12.91
N ASN A 156 -2.25 -1.11 13.84
CA ASN A 156 -3.03 -2.21 14.41
C ASN A 156 -4.06 -2.79 13.43
N ASP A 157 -4.38 -2.08 12.34
CA ASP A 157 -5.23 -2.61 11.26
C ASP A 157 -4.51 -3.71 10.46
N GLY A 158 -3.17 -3.71 10.53
CA GLY A 158 -2.31 -4.70 9.92
C GLY A 158 -2.00 -4.44 8.45
N VAL A 159 -0.89 -5.05 8.00
CA VAL A 159 -0.34 -4.88 6.64
C VAL A 159 -1.38 -5.16 5.55
N ARG A 160 -2.27 -6.16 5.76
CA ARG A 160 -3.29 -6.54 4.77
C ARG A 160 -4.11 -5.34 4.32
N LEU A 161 -4.58 -4.50 5.24
CA LEU A 161 -5.48 -3.40 4.90
C LEU A 161 -4.68 -2.22 4.34
N ASN A 162 -3.58 -1.89 5.00
CA ASN A 162 -2.79 -0.70 4.69
C ASN A 162 -2.03 -0.81 3.35
N ILE A 163 -1.70 -2.01 2.88
CA ILE A 163 -1.02 -2.18 1.58
C ILE A 163 -1.96 -2.05 0.37
N ARG A 164 -3.29 -2.10 0.57
CA ARG A 164 -4.28 -2.11 -0.51
C ARG A 164 -4.15 -0.93 -1.48
N PRO A 165 -4.02 0.34 -1.02
CA PRO A 165 -3.92 1.48 -1.93
C PRO A 165 -2.73 1.38 -2.90
N PHE A 166 -1.60 0.84 -2.43
CA PHE A 166 -0.39 0.63 -3.24
C PHE A 166 -0.58 -0.46 -4.29
N MET A 167 -1.40 -1.47 -4.00
CA MET A 167 -1.78 -2.51 -4.97
C MET A 167 -2.83 -2.01 -5.97
N SER A 168 -3.70 -1.07 -5.58
CA SER A 168 -4.72 -0.46 -6.45
C SER A 168 -4.14 0.57 -7.42
N ALA A 169 -3.09 1.29 -7.00
CA ALA A 169 -2.36 2.25 -7.83
C ALA A 169 -1.78 1.62 -9.08
N THR A 170 -2.19 2.10 -10.26
CA THR A 170 -1.83 1.47 -11.54
C THR A 170 -0.90 2.39 -12.32
N LEU A 171 0.34 1.96 -12.51
CA LEU A 171 1.29 2.62 -13.40
C LEU A 171 0.82 2.50 -14.86
N ARG A 172 0.98 3.57 -15.63
CA ARG A 172 0.60 3.64 -17.05
C ARG A 172 1.42 2.70 -17.93
N LYS A 173 2.69 2.46 -17.55
CA LYS A 173 3.62 1.61 -18.28
C LYS A 173 4.56 0.90 -17.31
N GLY A 174 4.97 -0.31 -17.67
CA GLY A 174 5.89 -1.11 -16.87
C GLY A 174 5.21 -1.73 -15.66
N GLY A 175 5.97 -1.97 -14.59
CA GLY A 175 5.46 -2.60 -13.38
C GLY A 175 5.19 -4.10 -13.54
N ARG A 176 4.54 -4.69 -12.53
CA ARG A 176 4.09 -6.09 -12.57
C ARG A 176 2.57 -6.14 -12.47
N ALA A 177 1.95 -7.01 -13.26
CA ALA A 177 0.49 -7.13 -13.34
C ALA A 177 -0.14 -7.36 -11.95
N GLY A 178 -1.02 -6.45 -11.54
CA GLY A 178 -1.73 -6.50 -10.26
C GLY A 178 -0.86 -6.26 -9.01
N ALA A 179 0.39 -5.84 -9.16
CA ALA A 179 1.24 -5.39 -8.04
C ALA A 179 1.07 -3.90 -7.72
N GLY A 180 0.37 -3.18 -8.59
CA GLY A 180 0.25 -1.74 -8.53
C GLY A 180 1.61 -1.04 -8.62
N VAL A 181 1.94 -0.19 -7.66
CA VAL A 181 3.25 0.49 -7.56
C VAL A 181 4.30 -0.33 -6.79
N LEU A 182 3.99 -1.58 -6.42
CA LEU A 182 4.94 -2.47 -5.74
C LEU A 182 5.76 -3.29 -6.73
N ARG A 183 6.98 -3.67 -6.33
CA ARG A 183 7.90 -4.47 -7.16
C ARG A 183 7.40 -5.89 -7.45
N TRP A 184 6.53 -6.42 -6.60
CA TRP A 184 5.95 -7.76 -6.67
C TRP A 184 4.52 -7.74 -6.13
N LYS A 185 3.68 -8.71 -6.47
CA LYS A 185 2.27 -8.75 -6.05
C LYS A 185 2.09 -9.64 -4.83
N PRO A 186 1.90 -9.10 -3.60
CA PRO A 186 1.50 -9.90 -2.46
C PRO A 186 0.22 -10.70 -2.75
N ASN A 187 0.18 -11.97 -2.38
CA ASN A 187 -1.00 -12.81 -2.56
C ASN A 187 -2.02 -12.54 -1.44
N ILE A 188 -2.83 -11.51 -1.61
CA ILE A 188 -3.86 -11.09 -0.66
C ILE A 188 -5.24 -11.32 -1.28
N ASN A 189 -6.12 -12.00 -0.53
CA ASN A 189 -7.51 -12.21 -0.91
C ASN A 189 -8.39 -11.08 -0.36
N TRP A 190 -9.16 -10.42 -1.22
CA TRP A 190 -10.09 -9.34 -0.87
C TRP A 190 -11.56 -9.77 -0.89
N LYS A 191 -11.86 -11.04 -1.18
CA LYS A 191 -13.22 -11.57 -1.15
C LYS A 191 -13.81 -11.54 0.26
N LYS A 192 -15.11 -11.83 0.36
CA LYS A 192 -15.81 -12.03 1.63
C LYS A 192 -15.08 -13.04 2.53
N ASP A 193 -14.82 -12.67 3.78
CA ASP A 193 -14.31 -13.62 4.78
C ASP A 193 -15.45 -14.51 5.32
N ARG A 194 -15.09 -15.67 5.86
CA ARG A 194 -16.06 -16.57 6.54
C ARG A 194 -16.56 -15.96 7.86
N GLY A 195 -17.76 -16.37 8.26
CA GLY A 195 -18.41 -15.95 9.51
C GLY A 195 -19.23 -14.67 9.38
N GLN A 196 -19.93 -14.32 10.46
CA GLN A 196 -20.79 -13.16 10.57
C GLN A 196 -20.46 -12.36 11.83
N GLU A 197 -20.71 -11.06 11.80
CA GLU A 197 -20.61 -10.19 12.97
C GLU A 197 -21.90 -10.19 13.80
N PRO A 198 -21.84 -9.96 15.13
CA PRO A 198 -23.02 -9.82 15.96
C PRO A 198 -23.72 -8.47 15.76
N GLN A 199 -25.04 -8.48 15.62
CA GLN A 199 -25.84 -7.28 15.38
C GLN A 199 -25.72 -6.24 16.50
N SER A 200 -25.65 -6.68 17.76
CA SER A 200 -25.60 -5.79 18.94
C SER A 200 -24.41 -4.83 18.94
N LEU A 201 -23.32 -5.16 18.24
CA LEU A 201 -22.11 -4.34 18.15
C LEU A 201 -22.02 -3.53 16.85
N ARG A 202 -22.99 -3.71 15.93
CA ARG A 202 -22.90 -3.24 14.54
C ARG A 202 -24.14 -2.46 14.11
N PRO A 203 -24.45 -1.31 14.76
CA PRO A 203 -25.55 -0.46 14.32
C PRO A 203 -25.34 0.02 12.88
N GLN A 204 -26.43 0.10 12.12
CA GLN A 204 -26.38 0.38 10.67
C GLN A 204 -25.68 1.70 10.34
N ALA A 205 -25.93 2.75 11.12
CA ALA A 205 -25.35 4.07 10.88
C ALA A 205 -23.81 4.06 10.91
N ASP A 206 -23.22 3.18 11.73
CA ASP A 206 -21.77 3.07 11.90
C ASP A 206 -21.18 1.95 11.04
N TYR A 207 -21.94 0.91 10.72
CA TYR A 207 -21.47 -0.27 10.01
C TYR A 207 -22.41 -0.68 8.87
N PRO A 208 -22.66 0.21 7.89
CA PRO A 208 -23.66 -0.03 6.85
C PRO A 208 -23.39 -1.28 6.02
N TRP A 209 -22.13 -1.69 5.88
CA TRP A 209 -21.72 -2.89 5.14
C TRP A 209 -22.15 -4.24 5.76
N PHE A 210 -22.67 -4.26 6.99
CA PHE A 210 -23.27 -5.46 7.59
C PHE A 210 -24.78 -5.56 7.38
N TRP A 211 -25.36 -4.64 6.62
CA TRP A 211 -26.79 -4.51 6.42
C TRP A 211 -27.14 -4.64 4.93
N SER A 212 -27.44 -5.86 4.48
CA SER A 212 -27.87 -6.17 3.10
C SER A 212 -26.86 -5.74 2.02
N CYS A 213 -25.58 -5.67 2.38
CA CYS A 213 -24.50 -5.37 1.44
C CYS A 213 -24.17 -6.62 0.63
N ASP A 214 -24.02 -6.47 -0.68
CA ASP A 214 -23.79 -7.59 -1.62
C ASP A 214 -23.06 -7.06 -2.88
N PRO A 215 -21.78 -6.66 -2.77
CA PRO A 215 -21.00 -6.11 -3.86
C PRO A 215 -20.68 -7.13 -4.97
N GLU A 216 -20.95 -8.43 -4.75
CA GLU A 216 -20.81 -9.48 -5.76
C GLU A 216 -22.01 -9.50 -6.73
N ARG A 217 -23.21 -9.20 -6.22
CA ARG A 217 -24.42 -9.11 -7.06
C ARG A 217 -24.75 -7.68 -7.50
N ARG A 218 -24.32 -6.68 -6.73
CA ARG A 218 -24.67 -5.27 -6.90
C ARG A 218 -23.41 -4.41 -6.80
N ALA A 219 -22.80 -4.10 -7.93
CA ALA A 219 -21.53 -3.39 -7.98
C ALA A 219 -21.58 -2.03 -7.25
N GLU A 220 -22.74 -1.38 -7.24
CA GLU A 220 -23.00 -0.13 -6.52
C GLU A 220 -22.85 -0.24 -5.00
N HIS A 221 -22.96 -1.45 -4.43
CA HIS A 221 -22.72 -1.67 -2.99
C HIS A 221 -21.23 -1.58 -2.61
N ARG A 222 -20.32 -1.57 -3.59
CA ARG A 222 -18.88 -1.53 -3.37
C ARG A 222 -18.39 -0.19 -2.81
N THR A 223 -19.05 0.90 -3.18
CA THR A 223 -18.59 2.26 -2.88
C THR A 223 -19.70 3.06 -2.21
N ASN A 224 -19.40 3.68 -1.06
CA ASN A 224 -20.33 4.57 -0.33
C ASN A 224 -21.69 3.95 0.01
N PHE A 225 -21.77 2.63 0.17
CA PHE A 225 -23.01 1.96 0.55
C PHE A 225 -23.42 2.33 1.98
N LEU A 226 -24.64 2.82 2.17
CA LEU A 226 -25.13 3.31 3.47
C LEU A 226 -26.05 2.33 4.20
N GLY A 227 -26.13 1.08 3.73
CA GLY A 227 -26.87 0.01 4.37
C GLY A 227 -28.28 -0.20 3.79
N GLY A 228 -28.79 -1.42 3.91
CA GLY A 228 -30.14 -1.83 3.57
C GLY A 228 -30.94 -2.33 4.78
N GLN A 229 -32.15 -2.85 4.56
CA GLN A 229 -33.11 -3.07 5.65
C GLN A 229 -32.73 -4.20 6.63
N LYS A 230 -32.01 -5.24 6.16
CA LYS A 230 -31.76 -6.45 6.94
C LYS A 230 -30.29 -6.57 7.33
N PHE A 231 -30.03 -6.86 8.62
CA PHE A 231 -28.71 -7.27 9.09
C PHE A 231 -28.34 -8.67 8.56
N ASP A 232 -27.15 -8.79 7.97
CA ASP A 232 -26.60 -10.07 7.49
C ASP A 232 -25.20 -10.39 8.06
N GLY A 233 -24.55 -9.41 8.70
CA GLY A 233 -23.24 -9.58 9.35
C GLY A 233 -22.11 -9.95 8.39
N ASN A 234 -22.28 -9.81 7.07
CA ASN A 234 -21.36 -10.31 6.07
C ASN A 234 -20.00 -9.58 6.10
N ARG A 235 -18.92 -10.36 6.12
CA ARG A 235 -17.54 -9.85 6.25
C ARG A 235 -16.92 -9.47 4.90
N TRP A 236 -17.49 -8.48 4.23
CA TRP A 236 -16.93 -7.91 2.99
C TRP A 236 -15.62 -7.16 3.27
N ASN A 237 -14.60 -7.37 2.42
CA ASN A 237 -13.29 -6.70 2.54
C ASN A 237 -13.03 -5.68 1.43
N ASP A 238 -13.58 -5.92 0.24
CA ASP A 238 -13.35 -5.12 -0.96
C ASP A 238 -14.39 -3.99 -1.09
N LEU A 239 -14.51 -3.17 -0.04
CA LEU A 239 -15.41 -2.01 -0.01
C LEU A 239 -14.62 -0.72 0.08
N HIS A 240 -15.25 0.39 -0.29
CA HIS A 240 -14.63 1.70 -0.37
C HIS A 240 -15.58 2.80 0.12
N TYR A 241 -15.02 3.80 0.79
CA TYR A 241 -15.76 4.98 1.23
C TYR A 241 -14.96 6.24 0.92
N SER A 242 -15.60 7.21 0.25
CA SER A 242 -14.97 8.49 -0.06
C SER A 242 -14.67 9.29 1.20
N ASN A 243 -13.69 10.19 1.12
CA ASN A 243 -13.35 11.05 2.25
C ASN A 243 -14.56 11.88 2.68
N ALA A 244 -15.37 12.35 1.72
CA ALA A 244 -16.60 13.09 2.00
C ALA A 244 -17.57 12.30 2.89
N VAL A 245 -17.80 11.01 2.61
CA VAL A 245 -18.70 10.17 3.41
C VAL A 245 -18.14 9.94 4.81
N LYS A 246 -16.84 9.65 4.92
CA LYS A 246 -16.16 9.46 6.21
C LYS A 246 -16.20 10.73 7.06
N GLN A 247 -15.93 11.89 6.47
CA GLN A 247 -16.00 13.18 7.15
C GLN A 247 -17.44 13.54 7.58
N ALA A 248 -18.43 13.27 6.73
CA ALA A 248 -19.83 13.46 7.10
C ALA A 248 -20.26 12.57 8.29
N ALA A 249 -19.70 11.36 8.41
CA ALA A 249 -19.93 10.50 9.57
C ALA A 249 -19.23 11.03 10.83
N ARG A 250 -17.96 11.48 10.72
CA ARG A 250 -17.22 12.17 11.81
C ARG A 250 -18.00 13.37 12.36
N GLY A 251 -18.50 14.22 11.48
CA GLY A 251 -19.28 15.41 11.86
C GLY A 251 -20.59 15.07 12.59
N ARG A 252 -21.26 13.97 12.23
CA ARG A 252 -22.46 13.47 12.93
C ARG A 252 -22.11 12.94 14.33
N ALA A 253 -21.09 12.10 14.44
CA ALA A 253 -20.65 11.54 15.72
C ALA A 253 -20.19 12.63 16.71
N GLY A 254 -19.49 13.67 16.24
CA GLY A 254 -19.04 14.78 17.07
C GLY A 254 -20.18 15.66 17.63
N LYS A 255 -21.35 15.69 16.98
CA LYS A 255 -22.54 16.39 17.50
C LYS A 255 -23.22 15.58 18.60
N VAL A 256 -23.32 14.27 18.42
CA VAL A 256 -23.91 13.35 19.42
C VAL A 256 -23.10 13.36 20.72
N ALA A 257 -21.76 13.41 20.65
CA ALA A 257 -20.91 13.44 21.84
C ALA A 257 -20.97 14.75 22.66
N LYS A 258 -21.54 15.83 22.08
CA LYS A 258 -21.68 17.14 22.73
C LYS A 258 -23.07 17.39 23.31
N THR A 259 -24.00 16.47 23.10
CA THR A 259 -25.40 16.55 23.58
C THR A 259 -25.56 15.58 24.74
#